data_AF-A0A6J4HBD8-F1
#
_entry.id   AF-A0A6J4HBD8-F1
#
_cell.length_a   1.000
_cell.length_b   1.000
_cell.length_c   1.000
_cell.angle_alpha   90.00
_cell.angle_beta   90.00
_cell.angle_gamma   90.00
#
_symmetry.space_group_name_H-M   'P 1'
#
loop_
_entity.id
_entity.type
_entity.pdbx_description
1 polymer ?
#
loop_
_entity_poly.entity_id
_entity_poly.type
_entity_poly.pdbx_seq_one_letter_code
_entity_poly.pdbx_strand_id
1 'polypeptide(L)'
;MSQLSSLLPALQGHRVVVIGEAILDSYLHGRADRMSREAPVPIVELDGRTDAPGGAANTAVNIARLGGEAILLSVVGADSEAERLRVGLAEGGVVAGGLLRRRDRTTLAKQRLIAGGQMLVRFDTGSTHPVDAPTEDELIARLADLHAEADAIVVSDYGYGVLTDRVVTALAELQRRRSVVLVVDARDLRRYTRVGATAVKPNYAEAVRLLGERELPDPGARAAQVGAGGSSRDGAI
;
A
#
# COMPACT_ATOMS: atom_id res chain seq x y z
N MET A 1 -17.34 -16.42 -13.97
CA MET A 1 -16.98 -15.00 -13.77
C MET A 1 -18.16 -14.14 -13.28
N SER A 2 -19.25 -14.71 -12.72
CA SER A 2 -20.55 -14.01 -12.61
C SER A 2 -20.92 -13.43 -11.23
N GLN A 3 -20.23 -13.77 -10.12
CA GLN A 3 -20.60 -13.28 -8.78
C GLN A 3 -19.78 -12.08 -8.29
N LEU A 4 -18.54 -11.89 -8.77
CA LEU A 4 -17.71 -10.76 -8.36
C LEU A 4 -18.08 -9.47 -9.09
N SER A 5 -18.37 -9.55 -10.39
CA SER A 5 -18.76 -8.40 -11.19
C SER A 5 -20.07 -7.78 -10.72
N SER A 6 -20.98 -8.58 -10.15
CA SER A 6 -22.23 -8.10 -9.57
C SER A 6 -22.05 -7.34 -8.25
N LEU A 7 -20.87 -7.44 -7.62
CA LEU A 7 -20.55 -6.69 -6.40
C LEU A 7 -19.94 -5.31 -6.71
N LEU A 8 -19.50 -5.06 -7.95
CA LEU A 8 -18.93 -3.77 -8.35
C LEU A 8 -19.92 -2.61 -8.16
N PRO A 9 -21.21 -2.73 -8.56
CA PRO A 9 -22.20 -1.70 -8.27
C PRO A 9 -22.40 -1.46 -6.76
N ALA A 10 -22.15 -2.46 -5.91
CA ALA A 10 -22.34 -2.34 -4.46
C ALA A 10 -21.24 -1.48 -3.80
N LEU A 11 -20.09 -1.28 -4.45
CA LEU A 11 -19.04 -0.38 -3.95
C LEU A 11 -19.35 1.10 -4.28
N GLN A 12 -20.26 1.34 -5.23
CA GLN A 12 -20.55 2.69 -5.69
C GLN A 12 -21.03 3.58 -4.55
N GLY A 13 -20.42 4.75 -4.40
CA GLY A 13 -20.77 5.75 -3.37
C GLY A 13 -20.37 5.37 -1.94
N HIS A 14 -19.68 4.24 -1.72
CA HIS A 14 -19.14 3.92 -0.40
C HIS A 14 -17.81 4.62 -0.18
N ARG A 15 -17.66 5.23 0.99
CA ARG A 15 -16.46 5.93 1.41
C ARG A 15 -15.46 4.96 2.02
N VAL A 16 -14.35 4.77 1.31
CA VAL A 16 -13.28 3.86 1.72
C VAL A 16 -12.01 4.64 2.03
N VAL A 17 -11.56 4.52 3.27
CA VAL A 17 -10.32 5.15 3.73
C VAL A 17 -9.19 4.14 3.56
N VAL A 18 -8.16 4.51 2.81
CA VAL A 18 -6.93 3.75 2.72
C VAL A 18 -5.88 4.44 3.58
N ILE A 19 -5.38 3.75 4.61
CA ILE A 19 -4.26 4.22 5.44
C ILE A 19 -3.05 3.34 5.18
N GLY A 20 -1.90 3.94 4.87
CA GLY A 20 -0.76 3.15 4.41
C GLY A 20 0.37 3.98 3.88
N GLU A 21 1.45 3.32 3.46
CA GLU A 21 2.52 4.00 2.75
C GLU A 21 2.17 4.21 1.28
N ALA A 22 2.05 5.48 0.90
CA ALA A 22 1.95 5.90 -0.47
C ALA A 22 3.33 5.86 -1.14
N ILE A 23 3.43 5.15 -2.26
CA ILE A 23 4.66 4.95 -3.02
C ILE A 23 4.45 5.49 -4.42
N LEU A 24 5.46 6.12 -5.03
CA LEU A 24 5.46 6.40 -6.46
C LEU A 24 6.19 5.28 -7.21
N ASP A 25 5.48 4.53 -8.04
CA ASP A 25 6.11 3.65 -9.01
C ASP A 25 6.42 4.45 -10.28
N SER A 26 7.71 4.56 -10.62
CA SER A 26 8.17 5.31 -11.78
C SER A 26 8.90 4.40 -12.77
N TYR A 27 8.54 4.50 -14.04
CA TYR A 27 9.14 3.76 -15.14
C TYR A 27 9.86 4.75 -16.04
N LEU A 28 11.18 4.69 -16.03
CA LEU A 28 12.05 5.52 -16.87
C LEU A 28 12.37 4.72 -18.14
N HIS A 29 11.87 5.19 -19.26
CA HIS A 29 12.04 4.56 -20.57
C HIS A 29 13.19 5.22 -21.32
N GLY A 30 14.01 4.42 -21.98
CA GLY A 30 15.09 4.92 -22.79
C GLY A 30 15.75 3.86 -23.68
N ARG A 31 16.79 4.30 -24.38
CA ARG A 31 17.61 3.45 -25.27
C ARG A 31 19.04 3.36 -24.74
N ALA A 32 19.64 2.17 -24.86
CA ALA A 32 20.96 1.85 -24.33
C ALA A 32 21.93 1.46 -25.46
N ASP A 33 22.13 2.38 -26.41
CA ASP A 33 22.85 2.10 -27.66
C ASP A 33 24.37 2.26 -27.54
N ARG A 34 24.87 2.77 -26.40
CA ARG A 34 26.29 3.12 -26.19
C ARG A 34 26.79 2.67 -24.81
N MET A 35 28.08 2.37 -24.73
CA MET A 35 28.78 2.11 -23.47
C MET A 35 29.54 3.35 -23.00
N SER A 36 29.63 3.54 -21.68
CA SER A 36 30.41 4.62 -21.08
C SER A 36 31.91 4.40 -21.28
N ARG A 37 32.64 5.51 -21.48
CA ARG A 37 34.11 5.53 -21.51
C ARG A 37 34.73 5.57 -20.11
N GLU A 38 33.93 5.93 -19.10
CA GLU A 38 34.38 6.11 -17.71
C GLU A 38 34.29 4.80 -16.90
N ALA A 39 33.35 3.93 -17.24
CA ALA A 39 33.12 2.64 -16.59
C ALA A 39 32.43 1.67 -17.57
N PRO A 40 32.52 0.34 -17.37
CA PRO A 40 31.88 -0.66 -18.22
C PRO A 40 30.37 -0.77 -17.96
N VAL A 41 29.65 0.35 -18.15
CA VAL A 41 28.21 0.49 -17.94
C VAL A 41 27.53 1.07 -19.18
N PRO A 42 26.28 0.68 -19.50
CA PRO A 42 25.52 1.28 -20.59
C PRO A 42 25.16 2.74 -20.27
N ILE A 43 25.20 3.60 -21.30
CA ILE A 43 24.60 4.93 -21.24
C ILE A 43 23.15 4.78 -21.71
N VAL A 44 22.21 5.19 -20.85
CA VAL A 44 20.79 5.17 -21.20
C VAL A 44 20.31 6.59 -21.47
N GLU A 45 19.88 6.85 -22.70
CA GLU A 45 19.21 8.09 -23.09
C GLU A 45 17.73 7.95 -22.80
N LEU A 46 17.23 8.70 -21.81
CA LEU A 46 15.81 8.68 -21.44
C LEU A 46 14.97 9.39 -22.51
N ASP A 47 13.89 8.75 -22.95
CA ASP A 47 12.92 9.29 -23.90
C ASP A 47 11.49 9.33 -23.34
N GLY A 48 11.26 8.74 -22.16
CA GLY A 48 9.95 8.75 -21.54
C GLY A 48 9.99 8.46 -20.04
N ARG A 49 8.92 8.88 -19.37
CA ARG A 49 8.65 8.56 -17.97
C ARG A 49 7.17 8.27 -17.80
N THR A 50 6.85 7.17 -17.13
CA THR A 50 5.49 6.85 -16.70
C THR A 50 5.48 6.72 -15.19
N ASP A 51 4.68 7.54 -14.53
CA ASP A 51 4.51 7.49 -13.09
C ASP A 51 3.14 6.90 -12.75
N ALA A 52 3.09 6.08 -11.71
CA ALA A 52 1.88 5.44 -11.24
C ALA A 52 1.84 5.47 -9.70
N PRO A 53 0.66 5.68 -9.09
CA PRO A 53 0.47 5.45 -7.66
C PRO A 53 0.75 3.98 -7.31
N GLY A 54 1.57 3.78 -6.28
CA GLY A 54 2.01 2.50 -5.74
C GLY A 54 1.68 2.36 -4.25
N GLY A 55 1.80 1.15 -3.71
CA GLY A 55 1.49 0.85 -2.31
C GLY A 55 0.04 1.21 -1.95
N ALA A 56 -0.17 1.91 -0.84
CA ALA A 56 -1.48 2.37 -0.40
C ALA A 56 -2.17 3.26 -1.45
N ALA A 57 -1.40 4.03 -2.22
CA ALA A 57 -1.92 4.91 -3.25
C ALA A 57 -2.54 4.13 -4.43
N ASN A 58 -1.93 3.00 -4.82
CA ASN A 58 -2.51 2.10 -5.82
C ASN A 58 -3.84 1.52 -5.34
N THR A 59 -3.91 1.09 -4.07
CA THR A 59 -5.15 0.57 -3.47
C THR A 59 -6.26 1.62 -3.54
N ALA A 60 -5.97 2.86 -3.18
CA ALA A 60 -6.93 3.96 -3.27
C ALA A 60 -7.40 4.21 -4.71
N VAL A 61 -6.48 4.22 -5.69
CA VAL A 61 -6.85 4.36 -7.11
C VAL A 61 -7.75 3.22 -7.57
N ASN A 62 -7.43 1.98 -7.20
CA ASN A 62 -8.27 0.84 -7.58
C ASN A 62 -9.69 0.96 -7.00
N ILE A 63 -9.83 1.39 -5.75
CA ILE A 63 -11.15 1.63 -5.15
C ILE A 63 -11.92 2.71 -5.92
N ALA A 64 -11.28 3.84 -6.23
CA ALA A 64 -11.90 4.92 -7.00
C ALA A 64 -12.34 4.46 -8.39
N ARG A 65 -11.49 3.69 -9.09
CA ARG A 65 -11.80 3.12 -10.41
C ARG A 65 -12.93 2.11 -10.40
N LEU A 66 -13.15 1.43 -9.27
CA LEU A 66 -14.27 0.52 -9.07
C LEU A 66 -15.55 1.24 -8.61
N GLY A 67 -15.55 2.57 -8.49
CA GLY A 67 -16.72 3.40 -8.20
C GLY A 67 -16.88 3.85 -6.74
N GLY A 68 -15.96 3.45 -5.86
CA GLY A 68 -15.96 3.88 -4.46
C GLY A 68 -15.40 5.30 -4.28
N GLU A 69 -15.75 5.96 -3.18
CA GLU A 69 -15.17 7.24 -2.79
C GLU A 69 -13.89 6.99 -1.99
N ALA A 70 -12.75 6.97 -2.68
CA ALA A 70 -11.47 6.66 -2.06
C ALA A 70 -10.81 7.90 -1.43
N ILE A 71 -10.42 7.78 -0.16
CA ILE A 71 -9.60 8.76 0.55
C ILE A 71 -8.30 8.08 0.96
N LEU A 72 -7.16 8.67 0.59
CA LEU A 72 -5.84 8.20 1.00
C LEU A 72 -5.32 9.02 2.18
N LEU A 73 -5.07 8.35 3.30
CA LEU A 73 -4.38 8.88 4.48
C LEU A 73 -2.95 8.32 4.53
N SER A 74 -1.96 9.15 4.26
CA SER A 74 -0.55 8.75 4.23
C SER A 74 0.35 9.95 4.54
N VAL A 75 1.63 9.67 4.82
CA VAL A 75 2.67 10.70 4.98
C VAL A 75 3.64 10.62 3.79
N VAL A 76 3.96 11.77 3.21
CA VAL A 76 4.90 11.91 2.09
C VAL A 76 5.87 13.07 2.33
N GLY A 77 6.92 13.14 1.52
CA GLY A 77 7.87 14.24 1.57
C GLY A 77 7.31 15.55 0.99
N ALA A 78 8.06 16.63 1.18
CA ALA A 78 7.86 17.90 0.50
C ALA A 78 8.73 17.98 -0.78
N ASP A 79 8.64 16.96 -1.63
CA ASP A 79 9.53 16.77 -2.80
C ASP A 79 8.75 16.57 -4.12
N SER A 80 9.49 16.43 -5.21
CA SER A 80 8.91 16.28 -6.56
C SER A 80 8.25 14.93 -6.79
N GLU A 81 8.66 13.88 -6.08
CA GLU A 81 7.99 12.58 -6.16
C GLU A 81 6.60 12.64 -5.49
N ALA A 82 6.44 13.41 -4.40
CA ALA A 82 5.13 13.67 -3.80
C ALA A 82 4.17 14.38 -4.77
N GLU A 83 4.67 15.36 -5.55
CA GLU A 83 3.84 16.06 -6.53
C GLU A 83 3.41 15.14 -7.67
N ARG A 84 4.31 14.30 -8.19
CA ARG A 84 3.98 13.29 -9.21
C ARG A 84 2.95 12.29 -8.72
N LEU A 85 3.11 11.80 -7.49
CA LEU A 85 2.15 10.93 -6.83
C LEU A 85 0.78 11.60 -6.68
N ARG A 86 0.75 12.89 -6.28
CA ARG A 86 -0.49 13.67 -6.16
C ARG A 86 -1.21 13.82 -7.50
N VAL A 87 -0.47 14.02 -8.60
CA VAL A 87 -1.05 14.06 -9.96
C VAL A 87 -1.69 12.71 -10.30
N GLY A 88 -0.96 11.59 -10.13
CA GLY A 88 -1.50 10.27 -10.42
C GLY A 88 -2.72 9.89 -9.57
N LEU A 89 -2.76 10.34 -8.31
CA LEU A 89 -3.94 10.18 -7.44
C LEU A 89 -5.15 10.96 -7.95
N ALA A 90 -4.95 12.21 -8.37
CA ALA A 90 -6.01 13.04 -8.92
C ALA A 90 -6.55 12.46 -10.23
N GLU A 91 -5.67 12.03 -11.14
CA GLU A 91 -6.05 11.33 -12.37
C GLU A 91 -6.81 10.03 -12.09
N GLY A 92 -6.45 9.33 -11.01
CA GLY A 92 -7.10 8.14 -10.48
C GLY A 92 -8.47 8.36 -9.83
N GLY A 93 -8.89 9.61 -9.62
CA GLY A 93 -10.14 9.95 -8.94
C GLY A 93 -10.08 9.83 -7.41
N VAL A 94 -8.89 9.83 -6.81
CA VAL A 94 -8.71 9.72 -5.36
C VAL A 94 -8.72 11.10 -4.71
N VAL A 95 -9.45 11.23 -3.60
CA VAL A 95 -9.42 12.43 -2.77
C VAL A 95 -8.11 12.44 -1.96
N ALA A 96 -7.14 13.22 -2.43
CA ALA A 96 -5.81 13.33 -1.81
C ALA A 96 -5.75 14.23 -0.55
N GLY A 97 -6.90 14.53 0.07
CA GLY A 97 -6.99 15.40 1.25
C GLY A 97 -6.31 14.86 2.51
N GLY A 98 -6.00 13.56 2.54
CA GLY A 98 -5.30 12.89 3.64
C GLY A 98 -3.78 12.75 3.46
N LEU A 99 -3.17 13.35 2.44
CA LEU A 99 -1.70 13.33 2.29
C LEU A 99 -1.02 14.37 3.18
N LEU A 100 -0.39 13.92 4.27
CA LEU A 100 0.43 14.74 5.14
C LEU A 100 1.81 14.95 4.51
N ARG A 101 2.17 16.21 4.24
CA ARG A 101 3.49 16.56 3.69
C ARG A 101 4.45 16.95 4.80
N ARG A 102 5.68 16.42 4.74
CA ARG A 102 6.73 16.64 5.74
C ARG A 102 8.06 16.95 5.07
N ARG A 103 8.74 18.02 5.52
CA ARG A 103 10.00 18.50 4.92
C ARG A 103 11.21 17.67 5.31
N ASP A 104 11.14 17.03 6.47
CA ASP A 104 12.12 16.12 7.05
C ASP A 104 11.98 14.68 6.52
N ARG A 105 11.00 14.42 5.65
CA ARG A 105 10.81 13.13 4.97
C ARG A 105 10.99 13.25 3.46
N THR A 106 11.41 12.15 2.87
CA THR A 106 11.43 11.95 1.42
C THR A 106 10.37 10.93 1.04
N THR A 107 9.61 11.21 -0.02
CA THR A 107 8.56 10.34 -0.54
C THR A 107 9.14 9.02 -1.02
N LEU A 108 8.45 7.92 -0.72
CA LEU A 108 8.83 6.60 -1.19
C LEU A 108 8.65 6.53 -2.71
N ALA A 109 9.71 6.16 -3.43
CA ALA A 109 9.64 5.93 -4.85
C ALA A 109 10.40 4.66 -5.26
N LYS A 110 9.87 3.97 -6.28
CA LYS A 110 10.46 2.80 -6.92
C LYS A 110 10.65 3.12 -8.38
N GLN A 111 11.85 3.56 -8.75
CA GLN A 111 12.17 3.97 -10.11
C GLN A 111 12.80 2.80 -10.87
N ARG A 112 12.21 2.40 -11.99
CA ARG A 112 12.65 1.27 -12.81
C ARG A 112 13.16 1.82 -14.13
N LEU A 113 14.46 1.66 -14.38
CA LEU A 113 15.06 2.02 -15.67
C LEU A 113 14.86 0.87 -16.65
N ILE A 114 14.17 1.15 -17.74
CA ILE A 114 13.83 0.18 -18.79
C ILE A 114 14.47 0.64 -20.10
N ALA A 115 15.26 -0.24 -20.71
CA ALA A 115 15.79 -0.02 -22.05
C ALA A 115 15.81 -1.32 -22.84
N GLY A 116 15.52 -1.26 -24.14
CA GLY A 116 15.48 -2.45 -25.00
C GLY A 116 14.47 -3.52 -24.53
N GLY A 117 13.35 -3.10 -23.92
CA GLY A 117 12.30 -4.00 -23.42
C GLY A 117 12.63 -4.73 -22.11
N GLN A 118 13.77 -4.45 -21.48
CA GLN A 118 14.21 -5.08 -20.23
C GLN A 118 14.46 -4.05 -19.13
N MET A 119 14.19 -4.43 -17.88
CA MET A 119 14.54 -3.62 -16.71
C MET A 119 16.03 -3.77 -16.43
N LEU A 120 16.77 -2.66 -16.52
CA LEU A 120 18.22 -2.64 -16.28
C LEU A 120 18.55 -2.47 -14.80
N VAL A 121 17.84 -1.58 -14.10
CA VAL A 121 18.07 -1.29 -12.67
C VAL A 121 16.81 -0.75 -12.02
N ARG A 122 16.69 -0.98 -10.71
CA ARG A 122 15.67 -0.37 -9.86
C ARG A 122 16.32 0.46 -8.76
N PHE A 123 15.85 1.68 -8.61
CA PHE A 123 16.22 2.58 -7.52
C PHE A 123 15.05 2.67 -6.53
N ASP A 124 15.36 2.44 -5.27
CA ASP A 124 14.41 2.58 -4.17
C ASP A 124 14.84 3.79 -3.34
N THR A 125 13.98 4.80 -3.25
CA THR A 125 14.23 6.02 -2.46
C THR A 125 13.10 6.28 -1.48
N GLY A 126 13.33 7.20 -0.55
CA GLY A 126 12.34 7.65 0.45
C GLY A 126 12.71 7.27 1.89
N SER A 127 12.06 7.95 2.83
CA SER A 127 12.24 7.73 4.25
C SER A 127 11.49 6.49 4.71
N THR A 128 12.20 5.53 5.33
CA THR A 128 11.63 4.28 5.85
C THR A 128 11.57 4.19 7.37
N HIS A 129 12.10 5.20 8.07
CA HIS A 129 12.02 5.30 9.52
C HIS A 129 10.61 5.72 9.96
N PRO A 130 10.18 5.39 11.19
CA PRO A 130 8.91 5.86 11.74
C PRO A 130 8.71 7.37 11.58
N VAL A 131 7.47 7.81 11.39
CA VAL A 131 7.13 9.24 11.43
C VAL A 131 7.41 9.81 12.83
N ASP A 132 7.72 11.10 12.91
CA ASP A 132 7.95 11.76 14.19
C ASP A 132 6.64 11.93 14.99
N ALA A 133 6.77 12.21 16.29
CA ALA A 133 5.61 12.29 17.18
C ALA A 133 4.56 13.34 16.73
N PRO A 134 4.92 14.56 16.30
CA PRO A 134 3.95 15.52 15.79
C PRO A 134 3.20 15.03 14.54
N THR A 135 3.88 14.34 13.62
CA THR A 135 3.23 13.76 12.44
C THR A 135 2.32 12.60 12.81
N GLU A 136 2.75 11.76 13.74
CA GLU A 136 1.96 10.65 14.27
C GLU A 136 0.68 11.15 14.94
N ASP A 137 0.75 12.22 15.74
CA ASP A 137 -0.40 12.83 16.39
C ASP A 137 -1.40 13.38 15.36
N GLU A 138 -0.93 14.10 14.32
CA GLU A 138 -1.79 14.57 13.24
C GLU A 138 -2.41 13.42 12.45
N LEU A 139 -1.65 12.36 12.19
CA LEU A 139 -2.11 11.18 11.47
C LEU A 139 -3.22 10.46 12.26
N ILE A 140 -3.06 10.30 13.58
CA ILE A 140 -4.07 9.71 14.47
C ILE A 140 -5.33 10.57 14.53
N ALA A 141 -5.20 11.89 14.64
CA ALA A 141 -6.34 12.80 14.64
C ALA A 141 -7.16 12.69 13.35
N ARG A 142 -6.49 12.75 12.19
CA ARG A 142 -7.15 12.58 10.89
C ARG A 142 -7.74 11.19 10.70
N LEU A 143 -7.08 10.14 11.21
CA LEU A 143 -7.63 8.79 11.20
C LEU A 143 -8.95 8.72 11.99
N ALA A 144 -9.03 9.37 13.16
CA ALA A 144 -10.25 9.40 13.97
C ALA A 144 -11.41 10.10 13.24
N ASP A 145 -11.15 11.26 12.62
CA ASP A 145 -12.15 11.99 11.83
C ASP A 145 -12.64 11.17 10.63
N LEU A 146 -11.70 10.57 9.88
CA LEU A 146 -12.04 9.76 8.72
C LEU A 146 -12.75 8.45 9.08
N HIS A 147 -12.38 7.81 10.19
CA HIS A 147 -13.01 6.58 10.69
C HIS A 147 -14.49 6.81 11.02
N ALA A 148 -14.84 7.97 11.58
CA ALA A 148 -16.21 8.31 11.95
C ALA A 148 -17.17 8.37 10.75
N GLU A 149 -16.67 8.56 9.54
CA GLU A 149 -17.47 8.69 8.31
C GLU A 149 -17.21 7.55 7.31
N ALA A 150 -16.31 6.62 7.62
CA ALA A 150 -15.95 5.54 6.71
C ALA A 150 -16.97 4.39 6.72
N ASP A 151 -17.23 3.85 5.53
CA ASP A 151 -17.93 2.58 5.35
C ASP A 151 -16.95 1.40 5.42
N ALA A 152 -15.72 1.62 4.95
CA ALA A 152 -14.64 0.65 5.02
C ALA A 152 -13.28 1.33 5.21
N ILE A 153 -12.34 0.59 5.81
CA ILE A 153 -10.94 0.98 5.95
C ILE A 153 -10.05 -0.12 5.39
N VAL A 154 -9.06 0.27 4.60
CA VAL A 154 -7.99 -0.62 4.14
C VAL A 154 -6.66 -0.15 4.72
N VAL A 155 -6.01 -0.99 5.50
CA VAL A 155 -4.63 -0.78 5.95
C VAL A 155 -3.68 -1.38 4.93
N SER A 156 -2.68 -0.61 4.51
CA SER A 156 -1.62 -1.05 3.62
C SER A 156 -0.25 -0.73 4.24
N ASP A 157 0.24 -1.65 5.06
CA ASP A 157 1.48 -1.52 5.85
C ASP A 157 2.64 -2.31 5.24
N TYR A 158 3.50 -1.61 4.51
CA TYR A 158 4.71 -2.15 3.90
C TYR A 158 5.93 -2.10 4.82
N GLY A 159 5.78 -1.55 6.03
CA GLY A 159 6.84 -1.42 7.03
C GLY A 159 7.81 -0.25 6.75
N TYR A 160 7.31 0.87 6.22
CA TYR A 160 8.13 2.05 5.93
C TYR A 160 7.85 3.24 6.87
N GLY A 161 7.17 2.97 8.00
CA GLY A 161 7.16 3.85 9.15
C GLY A 161 5.98 4.81 9.24
N VAL A 162 4.97 4.70 8.36
CA VAL A 162 3.71 5.46 8.52
C VAL A 162 2.81 4.76 9.55
N LEU A 163 2.74 3.43 9.52
CA LEU A 163 1.95 2.64 10.45
C LEU A 163 2.79 2.26 11.66
N THR A 164 2.92 3.19 12.60
CA THR A 164 3.58 2.97 13.89
C THR A 164 2.68 2.19 14.85
N ASP A 165 3.23 1.70 15.95
CA ASP A 165 2.45 0.98 16.96
C ASP A 165 1.38 1.87 17.62
N ARG A 166 1.61 3.18 17.76
CA ARG A 166 0.58 4.12 18.26
C ARG A 166 -0.56 4.28 17.26
N VAL A 167 -0.26 4.39 15.96
CA VAL A 167 -1.30 4.46 14.92
C VAL A 167 -2.14 3.19 14.88
N VAL A 168 -1.49 2.02 14.96
CA VAL A 168 -2.19 0.72 15.02
C VAL A 168 -3.04 0.59 16.30
N THR A 169 -2.53 1.07 17.45
CA THR A 169 -3.28 1.10 18.72
C THR A 169 -4.50 2.01 18.63
N ALA A 170 -4.35 3.21 18.06
CA ALA A 170 -5.44 4.14 17.84
C ALA A 170 -6.51 3.55 16.90
N LEU A 171 -6.10 2.85 15.84
CA LEU A 171 -7.04 2.14 14.96
C LEU A 171 -7.82 1.05 15.72
N ALA A 172 -7.17 0.28 16.59
CA ALA A 172 -7.84 -0.72 17.42
C ALA A 172 -8.86 -0.08 18.39
N GLU A 173 -8.52 1.06 18.98
CA GLU A 173 -9.43 1.84 19.83
C GLU A 173 -10.66 2.33 19.07
N LEU A 174 -10.46 2.86 17.86
CA LEU A 174 -11.55 3.31 17.00
C LEU A 174 -12.47 2.15 16.60
N GLN A 175 -11.91 1.00 16.19
CA GLN A 175 -12.68 -0.20 15.84
C GLN A 175 -13.51 -0.76 17.00
N ARG A 176 -13.01 -0.68 18.24
CA ARG A 176 -13.77 -1.09 19.43
C ARG A 176 -14.96 -0.17 19.72
N ARG A 177 -14.84 1.12 19.40
CA ARG A 177 -15.92 2.10 19.62
C ARG A 177 -16.99 2.03 18.53
N ARG A 178 -16.57 1.81 17.29
CA ARG A 178 -17.45 1.59 16.13
C ARG A 178 -16.74 0.65 15.18
N SER A 179 -17.32 -0.53 14.95
CA SER A 179 -16.77 -1.48 13.99
C SER A 179 -17.12 -1.03 12.57
N VAL A 180 -16.09 -0.73 11.80
CA VAL A 180 -16.13 -0.49 10.35
C VAL A 180 -15.53 -1.72 9.66
N VAL A 181 -15.92 -2.00 8.41
CA VAL A 181 -15.27 -3.06 7.63
C VAL A 181 -13.78 -2.73 7.52
N LEU A 182 -12.92 -3.58 8.10
CA LEU A 182 -11.49 -3.33 8.18
C LEU A 182 -10.72 -4.44 7.48
N VAL A 183 -10.02 -4.09 6.40
CA VAL A 183 -9.13 -5.01 5.67
C VAL A 183 -7.69 -4.63 5.96
N VAL A 184 -6.86 -5.60 6.35
CA VAL A 184 -5.44 -5.37 6.62
C VAL A 184 -4.57 -6.13 5.62
N ASP A 185 -3.77 -5.36 4.88
CA ASP A 185 -2.65 -5.84 4.09
C ASP A 185 -1.35 -5.34 4.74
N ALA A 186 -0.62 -6.23 5.40
CA ALA A 186 0.57 -5.85 6.14
C ALA A 186 1.68 -6.88 6.01
N ARG A 187 2.94 -6.42 5.95
CA ARG A 187 4.12 -7.29 5.96
C ARG A 187 4.21 -8.12 7.25
N ASP A 188 3.71 -7.58 8.36
CA ASP A 188 3.62 -8.27 9.65
C ASP A 188 2.21 -8.19 10.24
N LEU A 189 1.36 -9.15 9.87
CA LEU A 189 -0.02 -9.25 10.37
C LEU A 189 -0.12 -9.45 11.89
N ARG A 190 0.95 -9.86 12.58
CA ARG A 190 0.93 -10.05 14.05
C ARG A 190 0.72 -8.74 14.80
N ARG A 191 1.10 -7.61 14.20
CA ARG A 191 0.87 -6.26 14.74
C ARG A 191 -0.61 -5.91 14.84
N TYR A 192 -1.44 -6.58 14.04
CA TYR A 192 -2.85 -6.26 13.83
C TYR A 192 -3.81 -7.23 14.54
N THR A 193 -3.31 -8.12 15.40
CA THR A 193 -4.16 -9.11 16.10
C THR A 193 -5.24 -8.48 16.98
N ARG A 194 -5.02 -7.26 17.46
CA ARG A 194 -5.96 -6.54 18.35
C ARG A 194 -6.84 -5.51 17.64
N VAL A 195 -6.67 -5.29 16.33
CA VAL A 195 -7.44 -4.24 15.62
C VAL A 195 -8.87 -4.66 15.29
N GLY A 196 -9.22 -5.96 15.43
CA GLY A 196 -10.53 -6.46 15.03
C GLY A 196 -10.74 -6.36 13.52
N ALA A 197 -9.77 -6.83 12.72
CA ALA A 197 -9.86 -6.83 11.27
C ALA A 197 -10.96 -7.77 10.78
N THR A 198 -11.77 -7.30 9.82
CA THR A 198 -12.77 -8.11 9.12
C THR A 198 -12.10 -9.14 8.19
N ALA A 199 -11.01 -8.74 7.54
CA ALA A 199 -10.22 -9.62 6.69
C ALA A 199 -8.74 -9.21 6.70
N VAL A 200 -7.87 -10.17 6.42
CA VAL A 200 -6.45 -9.95 6.20
C VAL A 200 -6.05 -10.49 4.83
N LYS A 201 -5.09 -9.86 4.15
CA LYS A 201 -4.63 -10.26 2.81
C LYS A 201 -3.14 -10.64 2.78
N PRO A 202 -2.72 -11.73 3.44
CA PRO A 202 -1.37 -12.25 3.26
C PRO A 202 -1.20 -12.79 1.83
N ASN A 203 0.00 -12.64 1.26
CA ASN A 203 0.41 -13.52 0.17
C ASN A 203 0.72 -14.93 0.70
N TYR A 204 0.99 -15.88 -0.20
CA TYR A 204 1.26 -17.27 0.18
C TYR A 204 2.42 -17.43 1.17
N ALA A 205 3.55 -16.76 0.92
CA ALA A 205 4.73 -16.84 1.79
C ALA A 205 4.48 -16.22 3.17
N GLU A 206 3.67 -15.17 3.25
CA GLU A 206 3.20 -14.59 4.51
C GLU A 206 2.25 -15.53 5.25
N ALA A 207 1.27 -16.12 4.56
CA ALA A 207 0.29 -17.03 5.15
C ALA A 207 0.96 -18.28 5.75
N VAL A 208 1.82 -18.94 4.99
CA VAL A 208 2.58 -20.12 5.45
C VAL A 208 3.44 -19.79 6.67
N ARG A 209 4.11 -18.63 6.68
CA ARG A 209 4.91 -18.18 7.83
C ARG A 209 4.05 -17.94 9.06
N LEU A 210 2.86 -17.37 8.90
CA LEU A 210 1.91 -17.15 10.00
C LEU A 210 1.36 -18.46 10.56
N LEU A 211 1.16 -19.46 9.70
CA LEU A 211 0.73 -20.81 10.08
C LEU A 211 1.85 -21.65 10.69
N GLY A 212 3.11 -21.21 10.57
CA GLY A 212 4.29 -21.96 11.04
C GLY A 212 4.65 -23.13 10.12
N GLU A 213 4.26 -23.05 8.85
CA GLU A 213 4.49 -24.09 7.85
C GLU A 213 5.69 -23.77 6.95
N ARG A 214 6.03 -24.70 6.04
CA ARG A 214 7.06 -24.50 5.01
C ARG A 214 6.41 -24.26 3.66
N GLU A 215 7.05 -23.44 2.83
CA GLU A 215 6.58 -23.21 1.47
C GLU A 215 6.70 -24.47 0.61
N LEU A 216 5.67 -24.70 -0.19
CA LEU A 216 5.58 -25.75 -1.18
C LEU A 216 6.07 -25.23 -2.54
N PRO A 217 6.86 -26.04 -3.27
CA PRO A 217 7.36 -25.67 -4.58
C PRO A 217 6.25 -25.62 -5.63
N ASP A 218 5.23 -26.48 -5.52
CA ASP A 218 4.11 -26.55 -6.46
C ASP A 218 3.04 -25.47 -6.18
N PRO A 219 2.80 -24.52 -7.11
CA PRO A 219 1.74 -23.53 -6.98
C PRO A 219 0.32 -24.12 -6.85
N GLY A 220 0.05 -25.29 -7.45
CA GLY A 220 -1.26 -25.92 -7.44
C GLY A 220 -1.72 -26.40 -6.06
N ALA A 221 -0.76 -26.79 -5.21
CA ALA A 221 -1.02 -27.26 -3.84
C ALA A 221 -1.15 -26.12 -2.80
N ARG A 222 -0.76 -24.89 -3.14
CA ARG A 222 -0.62 -23.77 -2.19
C ARG A 222 -1.95 -23.35 -1.55
N ALA A 223 -3.01 -23.30 -2.33
CA ALA A 223 -4.33 -22.90 -1.84
C ALA A 223 -4.88 -23.92 -0.83
N ALA A 224 -4.71 -25.22 -1.11
CA ALA A 224 -5.14 -26.29 -0.22
C ALA A 224 -4.39 -26.28 1.11
N GLN A 225 -3.07 -26.04 1.08
CA GLN A 225 -2.24 -25.92 2.29
C GLN A 225 -2.73 -24.81 3.22
N VAL A 226 -2.92 -23.60 2.68
CA VAL A 226 -3.38 -22.45 3.48
C VAL A 226 -4.80 -22.69 4.02
N GLY A 227 -5.68 -23.30 3.23
CA GLY A 227 -7.04 -23.64 3.66
C GLY A 227 -7.07 -24.67 4.80
N ALA A 228 -6.22 -25.70 4.73
CA ALA A 228 -6.12 -26.73 5.76
C ALA A 228 -5.63 -26.14 7.10
N GLY A 229 -4.55 -25.35 7.07
CA GLY A 229 -4.01 -24.72 8.28
C GLY A 229 -4.96 -23.71 8.92
N GLY A 230 -5.75 -22.98 8.11
CA GLY A 230 -6.73 -21.99 8.58
C GLY A 230 -7.95 -22.60 9.29
N SER A 231 -8.40 -23.79 8.87
CA SER A 231 -9.59 -24.47 9.43
C SER A 231 -9.34 -25.22 10.75
N SER A 232 -8.08 -25.46 11.11
CA SER A 232 -7.70 -26.30 12.26
C SER A 232 -7.62 -25.59 13.62
N ARG A 233 -7.91 -24.28 13.69
CA ARG A 233 -7.72 -23.45 14.91
C ARG A 233 -8.97 -22.72 15.41
N ASP A 234 -10.16 -23.26 15.19
CA ASP A 234 -11.43 -22.76 15.77
C ASP A 234 -11.57 -22.96 17.30
N GLY A 235 -10.46 -22.97 18.06
CA GLY A 235 -10.51 -23.31 19.49
C GLY A 235 -9.50 -22.65 20.43
N ALA A 236 -8.66 -21.72 19.97
CA ALA A 236 -7.71 -21.06 20.88
C ALA A 236 -7.22 -19.70 20.35
N ILE A 237 -8.09 -18.69 20.38
CA ILE A 237 -7.71 -17.27 20.55
C ILE A 237 -8.75 -16.62 21.45
#